data_AF-A0A7J4CR00-F1
#
_entry.id   AF-A0A7J4CR00-F1
#
_cell.length_a   1.000
_cell.length_b   1.000
_cell.length_c   1.000
_cell.angle_alpha   90.00
_cell.angle_beta   90.00
_cell.angle_gamma   90.00
#
_symmetry.space_group_name_H-M   'P 1'
#
loop_
_entity.id
_entity.type
_entity.pdbx_description
1 polymer ?
#
loop_
_entity_poly.entity_id
_entity_poly.type
_entity_poly.pdbx_seq_one_letter_code
_entity_poly.pdbx_strand_id
1 'polypeptide(L)'
;MKSTIPLLNQVPSLSILFMSPVGLMEVAAYSIAMSRSYILIHKLIKKMPIRPDIRAICIEVVILVVLLLAGGFLEYFLIESMSGFDSGMID
;
A
#
# COMPACT_ATOMS: atom_id res chain seq x y z
N MET A 1 -27.91 3.58 -5.04
CA MET A 1 -27.41 4.08 -6.34
C MET A 1 -26.14 4.87 -6.08
N LYS A 2 -24.97 4.30 -6.40
CA LYS A 2 -23.66 4.94 -6.23
C LYS A 2 -23.57 6.04 -7.29
N SER A 3 -23.76 7.29 -6.87
CA SER A 3 -23.50 8.47 -7.69
C SER A 3 -22.00 8.47 -8.03
N THR A 4 -21.65 7.82 -9.14
CA THR A 4 -20.34 7.96 -9.75
C THR A 4 -20.25 9.39 -10.25
N ILE A 5 -19.61 10.25 -9.45
CA ILE A 5 -19.10 11.54 -9.89
C ILE A 5 -18.47 11.35 -11.28
N PRO A 6 -19.01 11.96 -12.35
CA PRO A 6 -18.59 11.68 -13.73
C PRO A 6 -17.12 12.03 -14.00
N LEU A 7 -16.46 12.75 -13.08
CA LEU A 7 -15.00 12.98 -13.08
C LEU A 7 -14.19 11.73 -12.71
N LEU A 8 -14.66 10.87 -11.80
CA LEU A 8 -13.90 9.69 -11.34
C LEU A 8 -13.93 8.54 -12.36
N ASN A 9 -14.86 8.57 -13.32
CA ASN A 9 -14.93 7.60 -14.41
C ASN A 9 -13.91 7.90 -15.54
N GLN A 10 -13.31 9.10 -15.52
CA GLN A 10 -12.32 9.55 -16.50
C GLN A 10 -10.89 9.49 -15.97
N VAL A 11 -10.73 9.43 -14.65
CA VAL A 11 -9.42 9.28 -14.00
C VAL A 11 -9.09 7.79 -13.93
N PRO A 12 -7.98 7.33 -14.53
CA PRO A 12 -7.54 5.95 -14.40
C PRO A 12 -7.39 5.59 -12.91
N SER A 13 -7.89 4.43 -12.48
CA SER A 13 -7.77 3.99 -11.08
C SER A 13 -6.30 3.95 -10.59
N LEU A 14 -5.36 3.68 -11.50
CA LEU A 14 -3.93 3.76 -11.25
C LEU A 14 -3.46 5.16 -10.84
N SER A 15 -4.05 6.22 -11.42
CA SER A 15 -3.69 7.60 -11.09
C SER A 15 -4.05 7.95 -9.66
N ILE A 16 -5.16 7.43 -9.14
CA ILE A 16 -5.55 7.59 -7.72
C ILE A 16 -4.51 6.92 -6.80
N LEU A 17 -4.00 5.77 -7.23
CA LEU A 17 -2.98 4.99 -6.54
C LEU A 17 -1.63 5.75 -6.45
N PHE A 18 -1.21 6.45 -7.50
CA PHE A 18 0.03 7.23 -7.50
C PHE A 18 -0.09 8.63 -6.88
N MET A 19 -1.31 9.16 -6.76
CA MET A 19 -1.55 10.51 -6.25
C MET A 19 -1.66 10.55 -4.71
N SER A 20 -2.01 9.42 -4.08
CA SER A 20 -2.12 9.28 -2.63
C SER A 20 -0.84 8.70 -2.02
N PRO A 21 -0.38 9.21 -0.85
CA PRO A 21 0.70 8.60 -0.07
C PRO A 21 0.43 7.14 0.31
N VAL A 22 -0.80 6.78 0.72
CA VAL A 22 -1.19 5.39 1.00
C VAL A 22 -1.09 4.54 -0.24
N GLY A 23 -1.57 5.06 -1.36
CA GLY A 23 -1.53 4.34 -2.61
C GLY A 23 -0.10 3.96 -3.02
N LEU A 24 0.83 4.92 -3.02
CA LEU A 24 2.23 4.64 -3.32
C LEU A 24 2.83 3.57 -2.40
N MET A 25 2.49 3.62 -1.12
CA MET A 25 2.96 2.64 -0.14
C MET A 25 2.32 1.26 -0.32
N GLU A 26 1.09 1.18 -0.83
CA GLU A 26 0.44 -0.08 -1.20
C GLU A 26 1.15 -0.77 -2.38
N VAL A 27 1.57 -0.02 -3.41
CA VAL A 27 2.37 -0.58 -4.52
C VAL A 27 3.72 -1.05 -4.03
N ALA A 28 4.36 -0.29 -3.14
CA ALA A 28 5.63 -0.66 -2.53
C ALA A 28 5.48 -1.94 -1.68
N ALA A 29 4.41 -2.04 -0.88
CA ALA A 29 4.07 -3.23 -0.12
C ALA A 29 3.88 -4.44 -1.06
N TYR A 30 3.08 -4.30 -2.12
CA TYR A 30 2.89 -5.38 -3.11
C TYR A 30 4.20 -5.80 -3.78
N SER A 31 5.08 -4.85 -4.08
CA SER A 31 6.39 -5.11 -4.68
C SER A 31 7.32 -5.89 -3.74
N ILE A 32 7.32 -5.53 -2.45
CA ILE A 32 8.06 -6.25 -1.41
C ILE A 32 7.50 -7.67 -1.25
N ALA A 33 6.19 -7.82 -1.18
CA ALA A 33 5.53 -9.13 -1.06
C ALA A 33 5.82 -10.04 -2.26
N MET A 34 5.91 -9.48 -3.46
CA MET A 34 6.18 -10.22 -4.69
C MET A 34 7.65 -10.62 -4.85
N SER A 35 8.57 -9.92 -4.15
CA SER A 35 10.03 -10.11 -4.24
C SER A 35 10.48 -11.57 -4.03
N ARG A 36 9.78 -12.35 -3.20
CA ARG A 36 10.11 -13.78 -2.92
C ARG A 36 9.13 -14.81 -3.45
N SER A 37 8.12 -14.43 -4.24
CA SER A 37 7.15 -15.37 -4.83
C SER A 37 7.79 -16.51 -5.64
N TYR A 38 9.01 -16.32 -6.17
CA TYR A 38 9.71 -17.30 -7.00
C TYR A 38 10.22 -18.54 -6.22
N ILE A 39 10.67 -18.36 -4.98
CA ILE A 39 11.24 -19.45 -4.16
C ILE A 39 10.13 -20.38 -3.66
N LEU A 40 8.94 -19.84 -3.43
CA LEU A 40 7.75 -20.59 -3.00
C LEU A 40 7.27 -21.56 -4.09
N ILE A 41 7.17 -21.09 -5.35
CA ILE A 41 6.76 -21.91 -6.50
C ILE A 41 7.80 -23.00 -6.79
N HIS A 42 9.09 -22.67 -6.75
CA HIS A 42 10.16 -23.65 -6.98
C HIS A 42 10.16 -24.77 -5.92
N LYS A 43 9.90 -24.44 -4.64
CA LYS A 43 9.82 -25.43 -3.54
C LYS A 43 8.52 -26.22 -3.52
N LEU A 44 7.41 -25.64 -4.00
CA LEU A 44 6.13 -26.33 -4.19
C LEU A 44 6.25 -27.45 -5.23
N ILE A 45 6.94 -27.17 -6.35
CA ILE A 45 7.20 -28.17 -7.40
C ILE A 45 8.14 -29.29 -6.88
N LYS A 46 9.09 -28.97 -5.99
CA LYS A 46 10.14 -29.90 -5.55
C LYS A 46 9.88 -30.64 -4.22
N LYS A 47 8.71 -30.44 -3.56
CA LYS A 47 8.31 -31.09 -2.28
C LYS A 47 9.41 -31.06 -1.19
N MET A 48 10.08 -29.92 -1.01
CA MET A 48 11.13 -29.74 0.02
C MET A 48 10.60 -29.04 1.29
N PRO A 49 11.21 -29.26 2.47
CA PRO A 49 10.74 -28.66 3.73
C PRO A 49 10.82 -27.14 3.70
N ILE A 50 9.66 -26.49 3.81
CA ILE A 50 9.38 -25.05 3.63
C ILE A 50 9.60 -24.25 4.94
N ARG A 51 10.17 -24.88 5.96
CA ARG A 51 10.31 -24.32 7.32
C ARG A 51 11.04 -22.97 7.41
N PRO A 52 12.11 -22.68 6.64
CA PRO A 52 12.77 -21.39 6.71
C PRO A 52 12.02 -20.27 5.96
N ASP A 53 11.25 -20.58 4.92
CA ASP A 53 10.55 -19.55 4.13
C ASP A 53 9.35 -18.95 4.87
N ILE A 54 8.64 -19.75 5.66
CA ILE A 54 7.51 -19.24 6.47
C ILE A 54 7.95 -18.12 7.41
N ARG A 55 9.14 -18.20 8.01
CA ARG A 55 9.68 -17.14 8.86
C ARG A 55 9.96 -15.86 8.09
N ALA A 56 10.52 -15.98 6.88
CA ALA A 56 10.76 -14.83 6.01
C ALA A 56 9.45 -14.17 5.57
N ILE A 57 8.44 -14.97 5.17
CA ILE A 57 7.10 -14.47 4.81
C ILE A 57 6.44 -13.76 5.99
N CYS A 58 6.57 -14.30 7.20
CA CYS A 58 6.02 -13.67 8.39
C CYS A 58 6.66 -12.29 8.65
N ILE A 59 7.97 -12.17 8.46
CA ILE A 59 8.68 -10.88 8.56
C ILE A 59 8.24 -9.93 7.45
N GLU A 60 8.13 -10.39 6.21
CA GLU A 60 7.62 -9.58 5.09
C GLU A 60 6.22 -9.06 5.41
N VAL A 61 5.27 -9.91 5.82
CA VAL A 61 3.90 -9.49 6.19
C VAL A 61 3.89 -8.45 7.31
N VAL A 62 4.75 -8.59 8.33
CA VAL A 62 4.89 -7.58 9.39
C VAL A 62 5.36 -6.25 8.81
N ILE A 63 6.35 -6.27 7.91
CA ILE A 63 6.82 -5.05 7.23
C ILE A 63 5.69 -4.42 6.41
N LEU A 64 4.90 -5.22 5.68
CA LEU A 64 3.76 -4.72 4.89
C LEU A 64 2.73 -4.01 5.78
N VAL A 65 2.36 -4.61 6.91
CA VAL A 65 1.39 -4.03 7.84
C VAL A 65 1.91 -2.72 8.41
N VAL A 66 3.17 -2.67 8.83
CA VAL A 66 3.80 -1.43 9.33
C VAL A 66 3.87 -0.36 8.25
N LEU A 67 4.22 -0.74 7.02
CA LEU A 67 4.28 0.19 5.87
C LEU A 67 2.89 0.77 5.60
N LEU A 68 1.85 -0.06 5.46
CA LEU A 68 0.49 0.42 5.20
C LEU A 68 -0.05 1.31 6.33
N LEU A 69 0.23 0.97 7.59
CA LEU A 69 -0.14 1.83 8.73
C LEU A 69 0.57 3.18 8.68
N ALA A 70 1.87 3.20 8.35
CA ALA A 70 2.62 4.44 8.18
C ALA A 70 2.06 5.29 7.03
N GLY A 71 1.60 4.66 5.94
CA GLY A 71 0.93 5.36 4.85
C GLY A 71 -0.37 6.00 5.30
N GLY A 72 -1.21 5.26 6.03
CA GLY A 72 -2.48 5.78 6.55
C GLY A 72 -2.25 6.94 7.53
N PHE A 73 -1.22 6.86 8.36
CA PHE A 73 -0.82 7.95 9.24
C PHE A 73 -0.33 9.17 8.46
N LEU A 74 0.43 8.95 7.37
CA LEU A 74 0.92 10.03 6.51
C LEU A 74 -0.22 10.72 5.75
N GLU A 75 -1.22 9.98 5.29
CA GLU A 75 -2.44 10.55 4.71
C GLU A 75 -3.20 11.40 5.72
N TYR A 76 -3.39 10.88 6.94
CA TYR A 76 -4.03 11.63 8.01
C TYR A 76 -3.28 12.94 8.28
N PHE A 77 -1.95 12.87 8.42
CA PHE A 77 -1.12 14.05 8.63
C PHE A 77 -1.17 15.05 7.47
N LEU A 78 -1.21 14.56 6.22
CA LEU A 78 -1.31 15.40 5.02
C LEU A 78 -2.63 16.19 5.03
N ILE A 79 -3.74 15.51 5.31
CA ILE A 79 -5.07 16.12 5.35
C ILE A 79 -5.15 17.14 6.49
N GLU A 80 -4.67 16.78 7.69
CA GLU A 80 -4.63 17.67 8.85
C GLU A 80 -3.75 18.91 8.60
N SER A 81 -2.60 18.72 7.94
CA SER A 81 -1.71 19.84 7.61
C SER A 81 -2.33 20.76 6.57
N MET A 82 -3.06 20.23 5.59
CA MET A 82 -3.77 21.03 4.59
C MET A 82 -4.98 21.76 5.18
N SER A 83 -5.76 21.11 6.05
CA SER A 83 -6.91 21.74 6.71
C SER A 83 -6.49 22.81 7.73
N GLY A 84 -5.39 22.57 8.45
CA GLY A 84 -4.78 23.55 9.33
C GLY A 84 -4.16 24.74 8.59
N PHE A 85 -3.61 24.53 7.40
CA PHE A 85 -3.08 25.60 6.54
C PHE A 85 -4.17 26.52 5.99
N ASP A 86 -5.31 25.96 5.57
CA ASP A 86 -6.46 26.73 5.05
C ASP A 86 -7.04 27.69 6.11
N SER A 87 -7.07 27.27 7.38
CA SER A 87 -7.54 28.11 8.49
C SER A 87 -6.60 29.27 8.84
N GLY A 88 -5.36 29.29 8.35
CA GLY A 88 -4.40 30.40 8.55
C GLY A 88 -4.44 31.47 7.45
N MET A 89 -5.24 31.29 6.39
CA MET A 89 -5.45 32.27 5.31
C MET A 89 -6.78 33.03 5.43
N ILE A 90 -7.57 32.73 6.46
CA ILE A 90 -8.78 33.45 6.88
C ILE A 90 -8.51 34.23 8.17
N ASP A 91 -7.40 34.97 8.20
CA ASP A 91 -7.16 36.11 9.10
C ASP A 91 -6.50 37.24 8.29
#